data_AF-A0A6A5AZR5-F1
#
_entry.id   AF-A0A6A5AZR5-F1
#
_cell.length_a   1.000
_cell.length_b   1.000
_cell.length_c   1.000
_cell.angle_alpha   90.00
_cell.angle_beta   90.00
_cell.angle_gamma   90.00
#
_symmetry.space_group_name_H-M   'P 1'
#
loop_
_entity.id
_entity.type
_entity.pdbx_description
1 polymer ?
#
loop_
_entity_poly.entity_id
_entity_poly.type
_entity_poly.pdbx_seq_one_letter_code
_entity_poly.pdbx_strand_id
1 'polypeptide(L)'
;ESFFDRVAQYGFKLSPSKTKLFTDQVKWCGRIINGDGVKQDPERIEHLCAIPYPTNAGELQQFVCAVNWLRDSMTEYAQTVDPLQ
;
A
#
# COMPACT_ATOMS: atom_id res chain seq x y z
N GLU A 1 -10.34 -3.65 29.34
CA GLU A 1 -10.46 -2.36 28.64
C GLU A 1 -10.60 -2.62 27.15
N SER A 2 -11.64 -2.09 26.50
CA SER A 2 -11.86 -2.30 25.06
C SER A 2 -11.12 -1.26 24.21
N PHE A 3 -11.01 -1.53 22.90
CA PHE A 3 -10.41 -0.57 21.95
C PHE A 3 -11.09 0.80 22.00
N PHE A 4 -12.43 0.83 22.03
CA PHE A 4 -13.19 2.08 22.03
C PHE A 4 -13.05 2.87 23.35
N ASP A 5 -12.88 2.19 24.48
CA ASP A 5 -12.63 2.84 25.77
C ASP A 5 -11.32 3.64 25.72
N ARG A 6 -10.26 3.05 25.16
CA ARG A 6 -8.96 3.72 24.97
C ARG A 6 -9.05 4.90 24.02
N VAL A 7 -9.72 4.72 22.88
CA VAL A 7 -9.95 5.80 21.91
C VAL A 7 -10.62 6.99 22.60
N ALA A 8 -11.66 6.74 23.41
CA ALA A 8 -12.35 7.77 24.16
C ALA A 8 -11.46 8.41 25.26
N GLN A 9 -10.75 7.59 26.04
CA GLN A 9 -9.86 8.05 27.11
C GLN A 9 -8.81 9.05 26.62
N TYR A 10 -8.21 8.79 25.45
CA TYR A 10 -7.19 9.65 24.86
C TYR A 10 -7.75 10.71 23.89
N GLY A 11 -9.07 10.78 23.71
CA GLY A 11 -9.72 11.80 22.88
C GLY A 11 -9.52 11.62 21.37
N PHE A 12 -9.17 10.42 20.91
CA PHE A 12 -9.09 10.11 19.48
C PHE A 12 -10.49 10.11 18.85
N LYS A 13 -10.63 10.72 17.65
CA LYS A 13 -11.88 10.76 16.90
C LYS A 13 -11.80 9.85 15.68
N LEU A 14 -12.67 8.85 15.61
CA LEU A 14 -12.80 7.96 14.47
C LEU A 14 -13.83 8.52 13.48
N SER A 15 -13.50 8.52 12.18
CA SER A 15 -14.43 8.91 11.14
C SER A 15 -15.34 7.72 10.78
N PRO A 16 -16.68 7.80 10.96
CA PRO A 16 -17.57 6.69 10.64
C PRO A 16 -17.47 6.25 9.17
N SER A 17 -17.35 7.19 8.24
CA SER A 17 -17.25 6.90 6.80
C SER A 17 -15.95 6.22 6.38
N LYS A 18 -14.88 6.36 7.16
CA LYS A 18 -13.57 5.73 6.89
C LYS A 18 -13.33 4.48 7.75
N THR A 19 -14.21 4.20 8.70
CA THR A 19 -14.07 3.08 9.64
C THR A 19 -14.77 1.85 9.09
N LYS A 20 -14.06 0.73 8.99
CA LYS A 20 -14.64 -0.57 8.63
C LYS A 20 -14.47 -1.51 9.81
N LEU A 21 -15.57 -2.02 10.35
CA LEU A 21 -15.57 -2.97 11.48
C LEU A 21 -16.22 -4.27 11.01
N PHE A 22 -15.79 -5.39 11.59
CA PHE A 22 -16.37 -6.72 11.34
C PHE A 22 -16.55 -7.06 9.85
N THR A 23 -15.52 -6.77 9.05
CA THR A 23 -15.51 -7.05 7.60
C THR A 23 -14.50 -8.15 7.29
N ASP A 24 -14.84 -9.01 6.33
CA ASP A 24 -13.96 -10.11 5.89
C ASP A 24 -12.77 -9.62 5.04
N GLN A 25 -12.82 -8.37 4.57
CA GLN A 25 -11.78 -7.77 3.75
C GLN A 25 -11.62 -6.28 4.02
N VAL A 26 -10.38 -5.82 4.16
CA VAL A 26 -10.05 -4.41 4.34
C VAL A 26 -8.91 -3.98 3.42
N LYS A 27 -9.04 -2.79 2.84
CA LYS A 27 -7.94 -2.09 2.15
C LYS A 27 -7.16 -1.28 3.17
N TRP A 28 -5.86 -1.56 3.33
CA TRP A 28 -4.98 -0.86 4.23
C TRP A 28 -3.57 -0.66 3.64
N CYS A 29 -3.05 0.58 3.64
CA CYS A 29 -1.73 0.95 3.12
C CYS A 29 -1.42 0.42 1.70
N GLY A 30 -2.40 0.46 0.80
CA GLY A 30 -2.26 -0.05 -0.58
C GLY A 30 -2.26 -1.57 -0.70
N ARG A 31 -2.70 -2.28 0.34
CA ARG A 31 -2.86 -3.74 0.38
C ARG A 31 -4.31 -4.08 0.70
N ILE A 32 -4.74 -5.24 0.24
CA ILE A 32 -6.01 -5.86 0.55
C ILE A 32 -5.74 -7.03 1.48
N ILE A 33 -6.34 -7.01 2.66
CA ILE A 33 -6.15 -8.02 3.70
C ILE A 33 -7.48 -8.74 3.88
N ASN A 34 -7.48 -10.07 3.78
CA ASN A 34 -8.65 -10.93 3.98
C ASN A 34 -8.24 -12.28 4.59
N GLY A 35 -9.20 -13.20 4.71
CA GLY A 35 -8.96 -14.55 5.24
C GLY A 35 -7.94 -15.40 4.46
N ASP A 36 -7.71 -15.09 3.18
CA ASP A 36 -6.74 -15.80 2.33
C ASP A 36 -5.31 -15.25 2.48
N GLY A 37 -5.15 -14.10 3.14
CA GLY A 37 -3.86 -13.45 3.35
C GLY A 37 -3.83 -11.98 2.91
N VAL A 38 -2.66 -11.54 2.44
CA VAL A 38 -2.39 -10.14 2.05
C VAL A 38 -2.10 -10.09 0.55
N LYS A 39 -2.85 -9.28 -0.18
CA LYS A 39 -2.69 -9.04 -1.62
C LYS A 39 -2.43 -7.56 -1.87
N GLN A 40 -1.81 -7.24 -3.01
CA GLN A 40 -1.65 -5.85 -3.44
C GLN A 40 -2.99 -5.30 -3.95
N ASP A 41 -3.23 -4.02 -3.69
CA ASP A 41 -4.41 -3.32 -4.19
C ASP A 41 -4.33 -3.13 -5.72
N PRO A 42 -5.27 -3.67 -6.51
CA PRO A 42 -5.26 -3.56 -7.97
C PRO A 42 -5.24 -2.12 -8.46
N GLU A 43 -5.92 -1.20 -7.78
CA GLU A 43 -5.94 0.23 -8.12
C GLU A 43 -4.54 0.85 -8.00
N ARG A 44 -3.77 0.45 -6.97
CA ARG A 44 -2.38 0.89 -6.83
C ARG A 44 -1.51 0.36 -7.97
N ILE A 45 -1.70 -0.90 -8.36
CA ILE A 45 -0.95 -1.50 -9.47
C ILE A 45 -1.27 -0.77 -10.77
N GLU A 46 -2.54 -0.52 -11.05
CA GLU A 46 -2.98 0.23 -12.23
C GLU A 46 -2.33 1.62 -12.29
N HIS A 47 -2.33 2.36 -11.18
CA HIS A 47 -1.66 3.66 -11.12
C HIS A 47 -0.15 3.58 -11.33
N LEU A 48 0.53 2.55 -10.82
CA LEU A 48 1.96 2.35 -11.06
C LEU A 48 2.24 2.01 -12.52
N CYS A 49 1.41 1.18 -13.16
CA CYS A 49 1.50 0.86 -14.57
C CYS A 49 1.21 2.07 -15.49
N ALA A 50 0.41 3.03 -15.02
CA ALA A 50 0.09 4.25 -15.74
C ALA A 50 1.15 5.36 -15.60
N ILE A 51 2.21 5.15 -14.80
CA ILE A 51 3.31 6.12 -14.70
C ILE A 51 3.98 6.24 -16.08
N PRO A 52 4.13 7.46 -16.63
CA PRO A 52 4.77 7.65 -17.92
C PRO A 52 6.25 7.24 -17.86
N TYR A 53 6.82 6.92 -19.03
CA TYR A 53 8.23 6.54 -19.10
C TYR A 53 9.12 7.68 -18.59
N PRO A 54 10.03 7.42 -17.64
CA PRO A 54 10.87 8.46 -17.07
C PRO A 54 11.86 8.99 -18.12
N THR A 55 11.95 10.31 -18.22
CA THR A 55 12.79 11.02 -19.19
C THR A 55 14.05 11.60 -18.55
N ASN A 56 14.13 11.58 -17.23
CA ASN A 56 15.28 12.03 -16.46
C ASN A 56 15.51 11.16 -15.21
N ALA A 57 16.69 11.31 -14.60
CA ALA A 57 17.10 10.53 -13.44
C ALA A 57 16.18 10.70 -12.22
N GLY A 58 15.62 11.90 -12.01
CA GLY A 58 14.70 12.15 -10.90
C GLY A 58 13.38 11.39 -11.05
N GLU A 59 12.82 11.40 -12.25
CA GLU A 59 11.62 10.62 -12.59
C GLU A 59 11.87 9.11 -12.46
N LEU A 60 13.03 8.64 -12.93
CA LEU A 60 13.42 7.23 -12.79
C LEU A 60 13.51 6.84 -11.31
N GLN A 61 14.18 7.65 -10.49
CA GLN A 61 14.29 7.40 -9.05
C GLN A 61 12.92 7.41 -8.36
N GLN A 62 12.02 8.33 -8.74
CA GLN A 62 10.66 8.37 -8.21
C GLN A 62 9.89 7.09 -8.56
N PHE A 63 10.00 6.62 -9.80
CA PHE A 63 9.39 5.36 -10.22
C PHE A 63 9.93 4.17 -9.41
N VAL A 64 11.27 4.03 -9.32
CA VAL A 64 11.93 2.97 -8.54
C VAL A 64 11.48 2.97 -7.07
N CYS A 65 11.42 4.15 -6.44
CA CYS A 65 10.90 4.30 -5.07
C CYS A 65 9.44 3.86 -4.94
N ALA A 66 8.60 4.16 -5.93
CA ALA A 66 7.19 3.82 -5.92
C ALA A 66 6.95 2.30 -6.04
N VAL A 67 7.70 1.63 -6.92
CA VAL A 67 7.61 0.16 -7.11
C VAL A 67 8.27 -0.62 -5.97
N ASN A 68 9.20 -0.03 -5.22
CA ASN A 68 9.81 -0.66 -4.05
C ASN A 68 8.79 -1.04 -2.95
N TRP A 69 7.63 -0.37 -2.92
CA TRP A 69 6.53 -0.74 -2.02
C TRP A 69 5.93 -2.13 -2.30
N LEU A 70 6.13 -2.64 -3.52
CA LEU A 70 5.65 -3.93 -3.98
C LEU A 70 6.72 -5.04 -3.86
N ARG A 71 7.92 -4.75 -3.34
CA ARG A 71 9.07 -5.67 -3.35
C ARG A 71 8.75 -7.06 -2.80
N ASP A 72 7.97 -7.13 -1.72
CA ASP A 72 7.65 -8.40 -1.04
C ASP A 72 6.68 -9.27 -1.84
N SER A 73 6.03 -8.69 -2.85
CA SER A 73 5.05 -9.36 -3.71
C SER A 73 5.59 -9.67 -5.11
N MET A 74 6.80 -9.22 -5.44
CA MET A 74 7.45 -9.47 -6.73
C MET A 74 8.58 -10.47 -6.57
N THR A 75 8.59 -11.49 -7.43
CA THR A 75 9.71 -12.42 -7.52
C THR A 75 10.90 -11.72 -8.18
N GLU A 76 12.11 -11.92 -7.66
CA GLU A 76 13.35 -11.38 -8.23
C GLU A 76 13.36 -9.84 -8.41
N TYR A 77 12.69 -9.13 -7.49
CA TYR A 77 12.58 -7.67 -7.54
C TYR A 77 13.95 -6.98 -7.59
N ALA A 78 14.91 -7.44 -6.77
CA ALA A 78 16.24 -6.83 -6.69
C ALA A 78 16.96 -6.92 -8.05
N GLN A 79 16.95 -8.09 -8.68
CA GLN A 79 17.56 -8.31 -9.99
C GLN A 79 16.88 -7.48 -11.09
N THR A 80 15.57 -7.29 -10.99
CA THR A 80 14.79 -6.52 -11.97
C THR A 80 15.10 -5.02 -11.90
N VAL A 81 15.34 -4.50 -10.69
CA VAL A 81 15.55 -3.06 -10.45
C VAL A 81 17.04 -2.66 -10.46
N ASP A 82 17.96 -3.60 -10.27
CA ASP A 82 19.41 -3.38 -10.33
C ASP A 82 19.89 -2.51 -11.53
N PRO A 83 19.49 -2.76 -12.80
CA PRO A 83 19.93 -1.93 -13.92
C PRO A 83 19.35 -0.50 -13.94
N LEU A 84 18.44 -0.17 -13.02
CA LEU A 84 17.77 1.13 -12.91
C LEU A 84 18.31 1.99 -11.74
N GLN A 85 19.21 1.46 -10.91
CA GLN A 85 19.84 2.15 -9.78
C GLN A 85 21.23 2.69 -10.14
#